data_AF-A0A7Z7FBU8-F1
#
_entry.id   AF-A0A7Z7FBU8-F1
#
_cell.length_a   1.000
_cell.length_b   1.000
_cell.length_c   1.000
_cell.angle_alpha   90.00
_cell.angle_beta   90.00
_cell.angle_gamma   90.00
#
_symmetry.space_group_name_H-M   'P 1'
#
loop_
_entity.id
_entity.type
_entity.pdbx_description
1 polymer ?
#
loop_
_entity_poly.entity_id
_entity_poly.type
_entity_poly.pdbx_seq_one_letter_code
_entity_poly.pdbx_strand_id
1 'polypeptide(L)'
;MTHSYGNKEIAFAALAGVLYVFFGLLNIAEGLGIDTGIAGLLFVPGDILGGFCLMVIGAVFLNGLWEMHQGINAGVSFVYVGILMSLIFAAVYLLIMAGNLLDSFIVPDDYKGWSIMETFRPGIYLGLLSIAGILYWKNRFSLNEVLVFREGA
;
A
#
# COMPACT_ATOMS: atom_id res chain seq x y z
N MET A 1 9.94 28.29 10.55
CA MET A 1 11.08 27.46 10.11
C MET A 1 10.60 26.63 8.93
N THR A 2 10.98 27.00 7.70
CA THR A 2 10.63 26.28 6.47
C THR A 2 11.60 25.12 6.29
N HIS A 3 11.19 23.93 6.70
CA HIS A 3 11.94 22.73 6.37
C HIS A 3 11.72 22.43 4.88
N SER A 4 12.80 22.51 4.08
CA SER A 4 12.75 22.08 2.68
C SER A 4 12.54 20.57 2.65
N TYR A 5 11.40 20.09 2.16
CA TYR A 5 11.22 18.66 1.89
C TYR A 5 12.27 18.20 0.89
N GLY A 6 12.78 16.98 1.06
CA GLY A 6 13.61 16.39 0.04
C GLY A 6 12.76 16.04 -1.17
N ASN A 7 13.31 16.24 -2.38
CA ASN A 7 12.65 15.84 -3.63
C ASN A 7 12.28 14.34 -3.67
N LYS A 8 12.85 13.53 -2.78
CA LYS A 8 12.68 12.07 -2.71
C LYS A 8 11.37 11.68 -2.03
N GLU A 9 11.00 12.38 -0.95
CA GLU A 9 9.75 12.20 -0.20
C GLU A 9 8.54 12.50 -1.09
N ILE A 10 8.60 13.62 -1.80
CA ILE A 10 7.59 14.05 -2.78
C ILE A 10 7.50 13.03 -3.92
N ALA A 11 8.63 12.61 -4.50
CA ALA A 11 8.64 11.64 -5.58
C ALA A 11 8.06 10.28 -5.16
N PHE A 12 8.36 9.81 -3.94
CA PHE A 12 7.81 8.58 -3.41
C PHE A 12 6.29 8.69 -3.18
N ALA A 13 5.82 9.79 -2.56
CA ALA A 13 4.40 10.00 -2.32
C ALA A 13 3.60 10.00 -3.64
N ALA A 14 4.13 10.67 -4.67
CA ALA A 14 3.55 10.66 -6.01
C ALA A 14 3.55 9.27 -6.63
N LEU A 15 4.70 8.58 -6.64
CA LEU A 15 4.82 7.25 -7.23
C LEU A 15 3.90 6.24 -6.53
N ALA A 16 3.95 6.18 -5.20
CA ALA A 16 3.10 5.29 -4.41
C ALA A 16 1.62 5.63 -4.62
N GLY A 17 1.23 6.90 -4.50
CA GLY A 17 -0.15 7.33 -4.70
C GLY A 17 -0.71 6.94 -6.05
N VAL A 18 0.02 7.22 -7.13
CA VAL A 18 -0.38 6.85 -8.50
C VAL A 18 -0.50 5.35 -8.67
N LEU A 19 0.48 4.57 -8.19
CA LEU A 19 0.43 3.11 -8.31
C LEU A 19 -0.76 2.52 -7.55
N TYR A 20 -0.99 2.93 -6.30
CA TYR A 20 -2.11 2.44 -5.50
C TYR A 20 -3.47 2.78 -6.12
N VAL A 21 -3.65 4.00 -6.63
CA VAL A 21 -4.88 4.38 -7.36
C VAL A 21 -5.04 3.55 -8.64
N PHE A 22 -3.98 3.42 -9.43
CA PHE A 22 -3.99 2.67 -10.69
C PHE A 22 -4.41 1.21 -10.47
N PHE A 23 -3.76 0.51 -9.53
CA PHE A 23 -4.10 -0.87 -9.21
C PHE A 23 -5.48 -1.01 -8.55
N GLY A 24 -5.89 -0.02 -7.75
CA GLY A 24 -7.23 0.02 -7.17
C GLY A 24 -8.33 0.10 -8.23
N LEU A 25 -8.14 0.95 -9.24
CA LEU A 25 -9.07 1.06 -10.37
C LEU A 25 -9.14 -0.23 -11.18
N LEU A 26 -7.99 -0.88 -11.44
CA LEU A 26 -7.97 -2.16 -12.15
C LEU A 26 -8.71 -3.26 -11.38
N ASN A 27 -8.49 -3.39 -10.06
CA ASN A 27 -9.21 -4.35 -9.22
C ASN A 27 -10.73 -4.15 -9.27
N ILE A 28 -11.19 -2.90 -9.27
CA ILE A 28 -12.62 -2.56 -9.36
C ILE A 28 -13.15 -2.90 -10.76
N ALA A 29 -12.44 -2.54 -11.83
CA ALA A 29 -12.84 -2.81 -13.21
C ALA A 29 -13.01 -4.31 -13.45
N GLU A 30 -12.02 -5.11 -13.07
CA GLU A 30 -12.07 -6.57 -13.13
C GLU A 30 -13.18 -7.15 -12.25
N GLY A 31 -13.36 -6.58 -11.04
CA GLY A 31 -14.44 -6.97 -10.14
C GLY A 31 -15.85 -6.70 -10.68
N LEU A 32 -15.99 -5.74 -11.60
CA LEU A 32 -17.22 -5.44 -12.32
C LEU A 32 -17.39 -6.28 -13.60
N GLY A 33 -16.44 -7.16 -13.91
CA GLY A 33 -16.44 -8.00 -15.11
C GLY A 33 -16.00 -7.26 -16.38
N ILE A 34 -15.33 -6.10 -16.25
CA ILE A 34 -14.72 -5.40 -17.38
C ILE A 34 -13.34 -6.01 -17.60
N ASP A 35 -13.19 -6.78 -18.68
CA ASP A 35 -11.88 -7.31 -19.08
C ASP A 35 -10.96 -6.17 -19.52
N THR A 36 -9.97 -5.86 -18.70
CA THR A 36 -8.98 -4.83 -18.99
C THR A 36 -7.86 -5.33 -19.91
N GLY A 37 -7.79 -6.64 -20.18
CA GLY A 37 -6.76 -7.29 -20.98
C GLY A 37 -5.35 -7.32 -20.37
N ILE A 38 -5.11 -6.54 -19.31
CA ILE A 38 -3.81 -6.43 -18.62
C ILE A 38 -3.84 -6.99 -17.19
N ALA A 39 -5.02 -7.23 -16.63
CA ALA A 39 -5.17 -7.71 -15.26
C ALA A 39 -4.51 -9.08 -15.02
N GLY A 40 -4.63 -10.01 -15.98
CA GLY A 40 -3.96 -11.31 -15.91
C GLY A 40 -2.43 -11.20 -15.91
N LEU A 41 -1.86 -10.22 -16.62
CA LEU A 41 -0.42 -9.97 -16.64
C LEU A 41 0.09 -9.35 -15.34
N LEU A 42 -0.75 -8.51 -14.71
CA LEU A 42 -0.42 -7.75 -13.52
C LEU A 42 -0.85 -8.41 -12.21
N PHE A 43 -1.37 -9.64 -12.28
CA PHE A 43 -1.91 -10.39 -11.13
C PHE A 43 -2.95 -9.57 -10.34
N VAL A 44 -3.91 -9.01 -11.07
CA VAL A 44 -5.01 -8.19 -10.53
C VAL A 44 -6.27 -9.06 -10.54
N PRO A 45 -6.67 -9.65 -9.40
CA PRO A 45 -7.94 -10.37 -9.32
C PRO A 45 -9.12 -9.39 -9.28
N GLY A 46 -10.28 -9.82 -9.78
CA GLY A 46 -11.53 -9.08 -9.65
C GLY A 46 -11.96 -8.97 -8.19
N ASP A 47 -11.70 -7.82 -7.57
CA ASP A 47 -11.98 -7.57 -6.16
C ASP A 47 -12.32 -6.09 -5.94
N ILE A 48 -13.61 -5.78 -5.97
CA ILE A 48 -14.12 -4.41 -5.83
C ILE A 48 -13.72 -3.82 -4.46
N LEU A 49 -13.84 -4.59 -3.38
CA LEU A 49 -13.55 -4.11 -2.03
C LEU A 49 -12.05 -3.89 -1.83
N GLY A 50 -11.22 -4.84 -2.25
CA GLY A 50 -9.77 -4.69 -2.22
C GLY A 50 -9.30 -3.54 -3.11
N GLY A 51 -9.91 -3.36 -4.28
CA GLY A 51 -9.63 -2.23 -5.16
C GLY A 51 -10.00 -0.88 -4.55
N PHE A 52 -11.14 -0.80 -3.85
CA PHE A 52 -11.52 0.38 -3.09
C PHE A 52 -10.54 0.68 -1.95
N CYS A 53 -10.07 -0.34 -1.23
CA CYS A 53 -9.06 -0.15 -0.20
C CYS A 53 -7.73 0.38 -0.78
N LEU A 54 -7.29 -0.13 -1.93
CA LEU A 54 -6.11 0.37 -2.65
C LEU A 54 -6.30 1.84 -3.07
N MET A 55 -7.48 2.20 -3.56
CA MET A 55 -7.84 3.60 -3.89
C MET A 55 -7.72 4.52 -2.68
N VAL A 56 -8.22 4.10 -1.51
CA VAL A 56 -8.12 4.89 -0.27
C VAL A 56 -6.66 5.07 0.14
N ILE A 57 -5.85 4.02 0.10
CA ILE A 57 -4.41 4.11 0.41
C ILE A 57 -3.70 5.07 -0.56
N GLY A 58 -4.01 4.97 -1.86
CA GLY A 58 -3.49 5.87 -2.88
C GLY A 58 -3.89 7.32 -2.64
N ALA A 59 -5.14 7.57 -2.27
CA ALA A 59 -5.63 8.91 -1.90
C ALA A 59 -4.88 9.47 -0.68
N VAL A 60 -4.57 8.65 0.33
CA VAL A 60 -3.77 9.09 1.49
C VAL A 60 -2.37 9.55 1.05
N PHE A 61 -1.70 8.79 0.18
CA PHE A 61 -0.39 9.19 -0.37
C PHE A 61 -0.47 10.48 -1.20
N LEU A 62 -1.50 10.63 -2.03
CA LEU A 62 -1.71 11.83 -2.85
C LEU A 62 -2.05 13.07 -2.01
N ASN A 63 -2.78 12.91 -0.91
CA ASN A 63 -3.00 14.00 0.05
C ASN A 63 -1.68 14.42 0.72
N GLY A 64 -0.84 13.46 1.11
CA GLY A 64 0.50 13.75 1.62
C GLY A 64 1.38 14.50 0.61
N LEU A 65 1.31 14.11 -0.67
CA LEU A 65 1.97 14.83 -1.76
C LEU A 65 1.48 16.28 -1.87
N TRP A 66 0.15 16.48 -1.86
CA TRP A 66 -0.46 17.79 -1.98
C TRP A 66 -0.04 18.72 -0.84
N GLU A 67 -0.10 18.26 0.40
CA GLU A 67 0.31 19.04 1.57
C GLU A 67 1.80 19.37 1.58
N MET A 68 2.66 18.42 1.16
CA MET A 68 4.09 18.69 1.01
C MET A 68 4.37 19.76 -0.05
N HIS A 69 3.64 19.75 -1.17
CA HIS A 69 3.73 20.81 -2.18
C HIS A 69 3.30 22.18 -1.66
N GLN A 70 2.36 22.23 -0.71
CA GLN A 70 1.91 23.47 -0.07
C GLN A 70 2.83 23.92 1.09
N GLY A 71 3.91 23.19 1.39
CA GLY A 71 4.81 23.55 2.49
C GLY A 71 4.31 23.10 3.87
N ILE A 72 3.22 22.33 3.95
CA ILE A 72 2.56 21.96 5.21
C ILE A 72 3.25 20.73 5.82
N ASN A 73 3.80 20.87 7.03
CA ASN A 73 4.55 19.82 7.74
C ASN A 73 3.74 18.53 7.99
N ALA A 74 2.42 18.62 7.99
CA ALA A 74 1.53 17.47 8.14
C ALA A 74 1.59 16.50 6.95
N GLY A 75 2.05 16.92 5.75
CA GLY A 75 2.08 16.08 4.57
C GLY A 75 2.93 14.82 4.71
N VAL A 76 4.02 14.91 5.47
CA VAL A 76 4.90 13.75 5.75
C VAL A 76 4.16 12.71 6.61
N SER A 77 3.33 13.16 7.56
CA SER A 77 2.51 12.28 8.40
C SER A 77 1.52 11.46 7.56
N PHE A 78 0.91 12.06 6.53
CA PHE A 78 0.04 11.33 5.61
C PHE A 78 0.78 10.22 4.85
N VAL A 79 2.01 10.46 4.40
CA VAL A 79 2.82 9.41 3.75
C VAL A 79 3.11 8.26 4.70
N TYR A 80 3.40 8.54 5.97
CA TYR A 80 3.57 7.49 6.98
C TYR A 80 2.29 6.70 7.22
N VAL A 81 1.13 7.37 7.29
CA VAL A 81 -0.17 6.70 7.40
C VAL A 81 -0.41 5.82 6.17
N GLY A 82 -0.12 6.31 4.97
CA GLY A 82 -0.22 5.54 3.72
C GLY A 82 0.65 4.28 3.75
N ILE A 83 1.89 4.38 4.24
CA ILE A 83 2.78 3.23 4.41
C ILE A 83 2.20 2.25 5.43
N LEU A 84 1.74 2.73 6.58
CA LEU A 84 1.15 1.86 7.61
C LEU A 84 -0.06 1.10 7.07
N MET A 85 -0.98 1.79 6.41
CA MET A 85 -2.16 1.19 5.81
C MET A 85 -1.79 0.15 4.75
N SER A 86 -0.83 0.48 3.88
CA SER A 86 -0.27 -0.44 2.90
C SER A 86 0.26 -1.73 3.54
N LEU A 87 1.07 -1.62 4.58
CA LEU A 87 1.68 -2.77 5.26
C LEU A 87 0.64 -3.65 5.93
N ILE A 88 -0.38 -3.04 6.55
CA ILE A 88 -1.50 -3.77 7.15
C ILE A 88 -2.23 -4.57 6.06
N PHE A 89 -2.55 -3.96 4.91
CA PHE A 89 -3.20 -4.65 3.80
C PHE A 89 -2.33 -5.76 3.20
N ALA A 90 -1.03 -5.52 3.05
CA ALA A 90 -0.10 -6.54 2.59
C ALA A 90 -0.05 -7.74 3.55
N ALA A 91 0.00 -7.50 4.86
CA ALA A 91 -0.03 -8.55 5.87
C ALA A 91 -1.34 -9.34 5.82
N VAL A 92 -2.49 -8.67 5.73
CA VAL A 92 -3.81 -9.31 5.60
C VAL A 92 -3.85 -10.18 4.34
N TYR A 93 -3.36 -9.70 3.21
CA TYR A 93 -3.33 -10.51 1.98
C TYR A 93 -2.37 -11.69 2.05
N LEU A 94 -1.23 -11.56 2.74
CA LEU A 94 -0.34 -12.69 3.01
C LEU A 94 -1.00 -13.74 3.91
N LEU A 95 -1.76 -13.31 4.93
CA LEU A 95 -2.52 -14.20 5.80
C LEU A 95 -3.60 -14.96 5.01
N ILE A 96 -4.34 -14.29 4.14
CA ILE A 96 -5.33 -14.91 3.26
C ILE A 96 -4.65 -15.93 2.33
N MET A 97 -3.52 -15.56 1.73
CA MET A 97 -2.76 -16.46 0.87
C MET A 97 -2.25 -17.70 1.61
N ALA A 98 -1.75 -17.52 2.84
CA ALA A 98 -1.31 -18.61 3.69
C ALA A 98 -2.48 -19.52 4.10
N GLY A 99 -3.65 -18.94 4.37
CA GLY A 99 -4.89 -19.68 4.65
C GLY A 99 -5.31 -20.56 3.48
N ASN A 100 -5.42 -20.00 2.29
CA ASN A 100 -5.76 -20.75 1.08
C ASN A 100 -4.73 -21.84 0.78
N LEU A 101 -3.44 -21.56 1.00
CA LEU A 101 -2.38 -22.54 0.84
C LEU A 101 -2.54 -23.70 1.82
N LEU A 102 -2.81 -23.41 3.10
CA LEU A 102 -3.04 -24.45 4.11
C LEU A 102 -4.28 -25.28 3.79
N ASP A 103 -5.37 -24.65 3.38
CA ASP A 103 -6.61 -25.33 3.00
C ASP A 103 -6.39 -26.26 1.80
N SER A 104 -5.54 -25.88 0.85
CA SER A 104 -5.18 -26.74 -0.29
C SER A 104 -4.48 -28.05 0.12
N PHE A 105 -3.81 -28.07 1.28
CA PHE A 105 -3.21 -29.29 1.83
C PHE A 105 -4.20 -30.13 2.65
N ILE A 106 -5.19 -29.49 3.30
CA ILE A 106 -6.16 -30.16 4.17
C ILE A 106 -7.31 -30.75 3.36
N VAL A 107 -7.85 -30.00 2.39
CA VAL A 107 -9.00 -30.39 1.56
C VAL A 107 -8.61 -30.29 0.07
N PRO A 108 -7.70 -31.16 -0.41
CA PRO A 108 -7.14 -31.04 -1.76
C PRO A 108 -8.18 -31.19 -2.87
N ASP A 109 -9.30 -31.87 -2.60
CA ASP A 109 -10.37 -32.05 -3.58
C ASP A 109 -11.10 -30.75 -3.94
N ASP A 110 -11.29 -29.84 -2.96
CA ASP A 110 -11.96 -28.55 -3.16
C ASP A 110 -11.04 -27.50 -3.82
N TYR A 111 -9.73 -27.73 -3.78
CA TYR A 111 -8.70 -26.86 -4.33
C TYR A 111 -8.06 -27.40 -5.62
N LYS A 112 -8.69 -28.39 -6.27
CA LYS A 112 -8.22 -28.93 -7.55
C LYS A 112 -8.23 -27.84 -8.63
N GLY A 113 -7.03 -27.49 -9.11
CA GLY A 113 -6.83 -26.47 -10.14
C GLY A 113 -6.55 -25.08 -9.57
N TRP A 114 -6.67 -24.87 -8.26
CA TRP A 114 -6.25 -23.63 -7.62
C TRP A 114 -4.73 -23.48 -7.72
N SER A 115 -4.28 -22.24 -7.98
CA SER A 115 -2.87 -21.90 -7.97
C SER A 115 -2.59 -20.71 -7.05
N ILE A 116 -1.37 -20.67 -6.50
CA ILE A 116 -0.91 -19.54 -5.67
C ILE A 116 -1.01 -18.21 -6.45
N MET A 117 -0.85 -18.26 -7.77
CA MET A 117 -0.91 -17.09 -8.65
C MET A 117 -2.29 -16.42 -8.68
N GLU A 118 -3.36 -17.19 -8.51
CA GLU A 118 -4.73 -16.66 -8.44
C GLU A 118 -5.00 -15.89 -7.13
N THR A 119 -4.19 -16.15 -6.11
CA THR A 119 -4.29 -15.49 -4.80
C THR A 119 -3.33 -14.31 -4.67
N PHE A 120 -2.45 -14.12 -5.65
CA PHE A 120 -1.51 -13.01 -5.67
C PHE A 120 -2.27 -11.70 -5.92
N ARG A 121 -2.12 -10.73 -5.00
CA ARG A 121 -2.88 -9.48 -5.00
C ARG A 121 -1.96 -8.26 -5.08
N PRO A 122 -2.41 -7.15 -5.70
CA PRO A 122 -1.63 -5.94 -5.80
C PRO A 122 -1.12 -5.37 -4.48
N GLY A 123 -1.91 -5.50 -3.41
CA GLY A 123 -1.49 -5.04 -2.09
C GLY A 123 -0.23 -5.75 -1.55
N ILE A 124 0.09 -6.97 -2.01
CA ILE A 124 1.29 -7.69 -1.56
C ILE A 124 2.56 -7.02 -2.11
N TYR A 125 2.66 -6.86 -3.44
CA TYR A 125 3.84 -6.26 -4.05
C TYR A 125 3.91 -4.75 -3.85
N LEU A 126 2.77 -4.05 -3.79
CA LEU A 126 2.76 -2.64 -3.39
C LEU A 126 3.12 -2.46 -1.91
N GLY A 127 2.83 -3.45 -1.06
CA GLY A 127 3.33 -3.51 0.31
C GLY A 127 4.84 -3.51 0.39
N LEU A 128 5.51 -4.28 -0.48
CA LEU A 128 6.98 -4.31 -0.56
C LEU A 128 7.56 -2.93 -0.94
N LEU A 129 6.89 -2.18 -1.83
CA LEU A 129 7.27 -0.80 -2.14
C LEU A 129 7.23 0.09 -0.87
N SER A 130 6.22 -0.08 -0.05
CA SER A 130 6.06 0.67 1.21
C SER A 130 7.08 0.24 2.29
N ILE A 131 7.48 -1.04 2.33
CA ILE A 131 8.62 -1.51 3.15
C ILE A 131 9.91 -0.80 2.72
N ALA A 132 10.18 -0.73 1.42
CA ALA A 132 11.36 -0.04 0.90
C ALA A 132 11.38 1.44 1.30
N GLY A 133 10.22 2.11 1.29
CA GLY A 133 10.06 3.48 1.78
C GLY A 133 10.43 3.62 3.26
N ILE A 134 9.91 2.76 4.13
CA ILE A 134 10.25 2.79 5.57
C ILE A 134 11.73 2.50 5.82
N LEU A 135 12.33 1.54 5.12
CA LEU A 135 13.74 1.19 5.30
C LEU A 135 14.66 2.34 4.87
N TYR A 136 14.29 3.06 3.81
CA TYR A 136 15.02 4.23 3.34
C TYR A 136 15.00 5.38 4.37
N TRP A 137 13.85 5.60 5.02
CA TRP A 137 13.69 6.68 6.00
C TRP A 137 13.95 6.29 7.45
N LYS A 138 14.23 5.02 7.74
CA LYS A 138 14.55 4.49 9.09
C LYS A 138 15.58 5.35 9.84
N ASN A 139 16.55 5.93 9.14
CA ASN A 139 17.64 6.73 9.74
C ASN A 139 17.25 8.19 10.04
N ARG A 140 16.06 8.66 9.65
CA ARG A 140 15.52 9.98 10.03
C ARG A 140 14.73 9.91 11.35
N PHE A 141 14.49 8.71 11.86
CA PHE A 141 13.87 8.44 13.14
C PHE A 141 14.92 8.43 14.27
N SER A 142 15.41 9.62 14.65
CA SER A 142 15.92 9.75 16.02
C SER A 142 14.72 10.06 16.91
N LEU A 143 14.35 9.11 17.77
CA LEU A 143 13.28 9.20 18.77
C LEU A 143 13.48 10.32 19.82
N ASN A 144 14.44 11.22 19.62
CA ASN A 144 14.72 12.34 20.53
C ASN A 144 13.64 13.43 20.53
N GLU A 145 12.77 13.52 19.53
CA GLU A 145 11.69 14.53 19.55
C GLU A 145 10.52 14.15 20.48
N VAL A 146 10.29 12.85 20.74
CA VAL A 146 9.19 12.40 21.62
C VAL A 146 9.50 12.66 23.09
N LEU A 147 10.78 12.72 23.48
CA LEU A 147 11.18 12.99 24.86
C LEU A 147 11.13 14.49 25.22
N VAL A 148 11.30 15.39 24.26
CA VAL A 148 11.27 16.84 24.52
C VAL A 148 9.85 17.33 24.87
N PHE A 149 8.80 16.70 24.32
CA PHE A 149 7.41 17.07 24.67
C PHE A 149 6.99 16.69 26.09
N ARG A 150 7.76 15.85 26.80
CA ARG A 150 7.44 15.45 28.18
C ARG A 150 8.20 16.26 29.24
N GLU A 151 9.29 16.93 28.87
CA GLU A 151 10.10 17.73 29.82
C GLU A 151 9.78 19.25 29.77
N GLY A 152 8.91 19.67 28.84
CA GLY A 152 8.51 21.07 28.67
C GLY A 152 7.09 21.44 29.11
N ALA A 153 6.41 20.58 29.88
CA ALA A 153 5.06 20.81 30.41
C ALA A 153 5.05 20.91 31.94
#